data_AF-A0A397G5T3-F1
#
_entry.id   AF-A0A397G5T3-F1
#
_cell.length_a   1.000
_cell.length_b   1.000
_cell.length_c   1.000
_cell.angle_alpha   90.00
_cell.angle_beta   90.00
_cell.angle_gamma   90.00
#
_symmetry.space_group_name_H-M   'P 1'
#
loop_
_entity.id
_entity.type
_entity.pdbx_description
1 polymer ?
#
loop_
_entity_poly.entity_id
_entity_poly.type
_entity_poly.pdbx_seq_one_letter_code
_entity_poly.pdbx_strand_id
1 'polypeptide(L)'
;MFLLLGHTICNSSATVNFLNTEPPTIRTRSILPIYIIDENDENLYYDDTIMKYMAQPHLPEFENLTYPQYFERYSITPSSPLSTNRQIYRDDLNNYIVKRSKEIIIRYRFLKIEDSELYFYQQLLLIIPA
;
A
#
# COMPACT_ATOMS: atom_id res chain seq x y z
N MET A 1 -6.44 -25.88 11.89
CA MET A 1 -7.57 -26.75 12.29
C MET A 1 -7.01 -28.12 12.61
N PHE A 2 -7.14 -28.62 13.84
CA PHE A 2 -6.66 -29.96 14.23
C PHE A 2 -7.81 -30.96 14.16
N LEU A 3 -7.57 -32.15 13.59
CA LEU A 3 -8.50 -33.28 13.61
C LEU A 3 -8.06 -34.33 14.63
N LEU A 4 -9.00 -35.18 15.04
CA LEU A 4 -8.89 -36.29 16.00
C LEU A 4 -7.68 -37.24 15.82
N LEU A 5 -6.99 -37.20 14.66
CA LEU A 5 -5.84 -38.04 14.32
C LEU A 5 -4.48 -37.32 14.43
N GLY A 6 -4.43 -36.05 14.83
CA GLY A 6 -3.17 -35.33 15.09
C GLY A 6 -2.34 -34.94 13.85
N HIS A 7 -2.78 -35.25 12.62
CA HIS A 7 -2.05 -34.91 11.40
C HIS A 7 -2.44 -33.52 10.84
N THR A 8 -1.43 -32.71 10.51
CA THR A 8 -1.62 -31.42 9.82
C THR A 8 -1.86 -31.66 8.32
N ILE A 9 -3.08 -31.44 7.85
CA ILE A 9 -3.45 -31.67 6.44
C ILE A 9 -2.89 -30.57 5.53
N CYS A 10 -3.18 -29.30 5.84
CA CYS A 10 -2.56 -28.12 5.22
C CYS A 10 -2.97 -26.87 6.02
N ASN A 11 -2.02 -25.98 6.31
CA ASN A 11 -2.29 -24.63 6.82
C ASN A 11 -1.88 -23.63 5.73
N SER A 12 -2.85 -22.94 5.14
CA SER A 12 -2.61 -21.83 4.22
C SER A 12 -3.25 -20.56 4.77
N SER A 13 -2.57 -19.44 4.59
CA SER A 13 -3.11 -18.11 4.82
C SER A 13 -2.81 -17.25 3.60
N ALA A 14 -3.74 -16.35 3.28
CA ALA A 14 -3.58 -15.36 2.23
C ALA A 14 -3.83 -13.98 2.84
N THR A 15 -2.90 -13.05 2.58
CA THR A 15 -3.05 -11.67 3.01
C THR A 15 -3.76 -10.89 1.91
N VAL A 16 -4.78 -10.12 2.28
CA VAL A 16 -5.52 -9.24 1.38
C VAL A 16 -5.33 -7.80 1.84
N ASN A 17 -5.06 -6.89 0.92
CA ASN A 17 -5.01 -5.46 1.19
C ASN A 17 -6.00 -4.71 0.29
N PHE A 18 -6.77 -3.80 0.87
CA PHE A 18 -7.73 -2.95 0.15
C PHE A 18 -7.10 -1.59 -0.10
N LEU A 19 -6.90 -1.25 -1.36
CA LEU A 19 -6.35 0.03 -1.77
C LEU A 19 -7.45 1.06 -1.97
N ASN A 20 -7.18 2.28 -1.51
CA ASN A 20 -8.01 3.43 -1.82
C ASN A 20 -7.77 3.86 -3.27
N THR A 21 -8.84 4.14 -4.01
CA THR A 21 -8.81 4.60 -5.41
C THR A 21 -9.65 5.86 -5.61
N GLU A 22 -10.04 6.51 -4.53
CA GLU A 22 -10.83 7.74 -4.55
C GLU A 22 -9.96 8.95 -4.92
N PRO A 23 -10.46 9.89 -5.74
CA PRO A 23 -9.74 11.10 -6.06
C PRO A 23 -9.60 12.02 -4.84
N PRO A 24 -8.60 12.94 -4.85
CA PRO A 24 -8.29 13.78 -3.70
C PRO A 24 -9.47 14.62 -3.17
N THR A 25 -10.46 14.93 -4.02
CA THR A 25 -11.64 15.73 -3.66
C THR A 25 -12.58 15.04 -2.68
N ILE A 26 -12.67 13.71 -2.72
CA ILE A 26 -13.57 12.93 -1.85
C ILE A 26 -12.80 12.01 -0.89
N ARG A 27 -11.50 11.87 -1.09
CA ARG A 27 -10.67 10.94 -0.32
C ARG A 27 -10.60 11.35 1.15
N THR A 28 -10.98 10.44 2.04
CA THR A 28 -10.77 10.61 3.48
C THR A 28 -9.34 10.25 3.88
N ARG A 29 -8.73 11.04 4.78
CA ARG A 29 -7.44 10.75 5.40
C ARG A 29 -7.57 10.61 6.91
N SER A 30 -6.74 9.75 7.48
CA SER A 30 -6.68 9.56 8.93
C SER A 30 -5.91 10.72 9.56
N ILE A 31 -6.47 11.27 10.64
CA ILE A 31 -5.84 12.34 11.41
C ILE A 31 -4.75 11.73 12.31
N LEU A 32 -3.64 12.44 12.47
CA LEU A 32 -2.57 12.09 13.41
C LEU A 32 -3.09 12.16 14.86
N PRO A 33 -2.56 11.33 15.77
CA PRO A 33 -2.85 11.49 17.18
C PRO A 33 -2.24 12.79 17.73
N ILE A 34 -2.91 13.38 18.73
CA ILE A 34 -2.60 14.71 19.28
C ILE A 34 -1.12 14.88 19.64
N TYR A 35 -0.51 13.88 20.27
CA TYR A 35 0.89 13.96 20.69
C TYR A 35 1.89 14.08 19.53
N ILE A 36 1.54 13.65 18.30
CA ILE A 36 2.38 13.83 17.11
C ILE A 36 2.14 15.20 16.50
N ILE A 37 0.89 15.68 16.54
CA ILE A 37 0.52 17.02 16.04
C ILE A 37 1.22 18.11 16.84
N ASP A 38 1.30 17.95 18.16
CA ASP A 38 1.96 18.93 19.04
C ASP A 38 3.48 19.05 18.75
N GLU A 39 4.11 18.04 18.14
CA GLU A 39 5.51 18.05 17.74
C GLU A 39 5.73 18.71 16.36
N ASN A 40 4.76 18.62 15.45
CA ASN A 40 4.80 19.21 14.10
C ASN A 40 3.39 19.47 13.59
N ASP A 41 3.04 20.75 13.42
CA ASP A 41 1.69 21.22 13.06
C ASP A 41 1.49 21.44 11.55
N GLU A 42 2.50 21.19 10.71
CA GLU A 42 2.40 21.46 9.26
C GLU A 42 1.41 20.52 8.54
N ASN A 43 1.36 19.24 8.92
CA ASN A 43 0.44 18.27 8.32
C ASN A 43 -0.23 17.40 9.38
N LEU A 44 -1.55 17.54 9.50
CA LEU A 44 -2.37 16.86 10.51
C LEU A 44 -2.78 15.44 10.11
N TYR A 45 -2.42 14.98 8.91
CA TYR A 45 -2.92 13.73 8.35
C TYR A 45 -1.80 12.74 8.05
N TYR A 46 -2.10 11.46 8.24
CA TYR A 46 -1.25 10.39 7.72
C TYR A 46 -1.27 10.37 6.19
N ASP A 47 -0.10 10.08 5.61
CA ASP A 47 0.02 9.85 4.17
C ASP A 47 -0.79 8.62 3.76
N ASP A 48 -1.66 8.83 2.78
CA ASP A 48 -2.48 7.78 2.22
C ASP A 48 -1.66 6.86 1.28
N THR A 49 -2.25 5.76 0.87
CA THR A 49 -1.56 4.78 0.01
C THR A 49 -1.21 5.34 -1.36
N ILE A 50 -1.97 6.29 -1.89
CA ILE A 50 -1.67 6.90 -3.21
C ILE A 50 -0.50 7.88 -3.07
N MET A 51 -0.42 8.65 -1.98
CA MET A 51 0.73 9.50 -1.67
C MET A 51 2.00 8.66 -1.54
N LYS A 52 1.94 7.54 -0.82
CA LYS A 52 3.07 6.61 -0.70
C LYS A 52 3.51 6.01 -2.04
N TYR A 53 2.57 5.76 -2.95
CA TYR A 53 2.90 5.30 -4.30
C TYR A 53 3.57 6.39 -5.14
N MET A 54 3.08 7.63 -5.07
CA MET A 54 3.67 8.76 -5.78
C MET A 54 5.06 9.14 -5.26
N ALA A 55 5.36 8.80 -4.00
CA ALA A 55 6.66 9.01 -3.37
C ALA A 55 7.62 7.82 -3.55
N GLN A 56 7.33 6.88 -4.45
CA GLN A 56 8.15 5.69 -4.64
C GLN A 56 9.60 6.04 -5.05
N PRO A 57 10.58 5.17 -4.76
CA PRO A 57 11.97 5.45 -5.09
C PRO A 57 12.18 5.56 -6.60
N HIS A 58 12.97 6.53 -7.04
CA HIS A 58 13.36 6.71 -8.44
C HIS A 58 14.44 5.70 -8.87
N LEU A 59 14.12 4.41 -8.83
CA LEU A 59 14.97 3.33 -9.33
C LEU A 59 14.24 2.56 -10.44
N PRO A 60 14.96 1.98 -11.40
CA PRO A 60 14.36 1.27 -12.54
C PRO A 60 13.39 0.13 -12.16
N GLU A 61 13.53 -0.44 -10.96
CA GLU A 61 12.63 -1.49 -10.45
C GLU A 61 11.22 -0.96 -10.14
N PHE A 62 11.07 0.34 -9.85
CA PHE A 62 9.81 0.99 -9.48
C PHE A 62 9.14 1.75 -10.63
N GLU A 63 9.89 2.24 -11.61
CA GLU A 63 9.38 3.05 -12.74
C GLU A 63 8.26 2.37 -13.54
N ASN A 64 8.25 1.04 -13.61
CA ASN A 64 7.24 0.30 -14.38
C ASN A 64 6.14 -0.34 -13.50
N LEU A 65 6.13 -0.05 -12.20
CA LEU A 65 5.13 -0.61 -11.30
C LEU A 65 3.87 0.23 -11.31
N THR A 66 2.74 -0.42 -11.58
CA THR A 66 1.42 0.17 -11.37
C THR A 66 1.09 0.24 -9.87
N TYR A 67 0.12 1.10 -9.52
CA TYR A 67 -0.32 1.28 -8.13
C TYR A 67 -0.62 -0.05 -7.41
N PRO A 68 -1.38 -1.02 -7.97
CA PRO A 68 -1.59 -2.31 -7.31
C PRO A 68 -0.31 -3.14 -7.16
N GLN A 69 0.50 -3.24 -8.22
CA GLN A 69 1.70 -4.07 -8.24
C GLN A 69 2.72 -3.63 -7.19
N TYR A 70 2.81 -2.32 -6.95
CA TYR A 70 3.66 -1.76 -5.91
C TYR A 70 3.30 -2.31 -4.52
N PHE A 71 2.02 -2.24 -4.12
CA PHE A 71 1.57 -2.76 -2.81
C PHE A 71 1.48 -4.29 -2.74
N GLU A 72 1.29 -4.95 -3.88
CA GLU A 72 1.32 -6.41 -4.00
C GLU A 72 2.72 -6.97 -3.70
N ARG A 73 3.76 -6.33 -4.25
CA ARG A 73 5.14 -6.82 -4.21
C ARG A 73 5.95 -6.25 -3.05
N TYR A 74 5.61 -5.07 -2.55
CA TYR A 74 6.39 -4.38 -1.52
C TYR A 74 5.58 -4.14 -0.25
N SER A 75 6.28 -4.11 0.88
CA SER A 75 5.77 -3.64 2.16
C SER A 75 6.42 -2.31 2.51
N ILE A 76 5.60 -1.36 2.95
CA ILE A 76 6.03 0.00 3.28
C ILE A 76 5.78 0.22 4.77
N THR A 77 6.81 0.59 5.51
CA THR A 77 6.70 0.86 6.95
C THR A 77 7.48 2.12 7.34
N PRO A 78 6.93 2.99 8.20
CA PRO A 78 7.65 4.17 8.69
C PRO A 78 8.78 3.79 9.64
N SER A 79 8.64 2.68 10.37
CA SER A 79 9.66 2.14 11.26
C SER A 79 10.66 1.26 10.51
N SER A 80 11.93 1.33 10.92
CA SER A 80 12.99 0.47 10.39
C SER A 80 12.66 -1.01 10.65
N PRO A 81 12.78 -1.90 9.65
CA PRO A 81 12.54 -3.33 9.85
C PRO A 81 13.61 -3.93 10.77
N LEU A 82 13.17 -4.57 11.86
CA LEU A 82 14.02 -5.02 12.98
C LEU A 82 15.11 -6.04 12.60
N SER A 83 14.86 -6.89 11.61
CA SER A 83 15.83 -7.86 11.10
C SER A 83 15.34 -8.37 9.75
N THR A 84 16.02 -7.97 8.67
CA THR A 84 15.70 -8.43 7.33
C THR A 84 16.97 -8.48 6.50
N ASN A 85 17.24 -9.65 5.92
CA ASN A 85 18.37 -9.85 4.99
C ASN A 85 18.05 -9.38 3.56
N ARG A 86 16.84 -8.87 3.33
CA ARG A 86 16.41 -8.36 2.02
C ARG A 86 16.88 -6.92 1.85
N GLN A 87 17.01 -6.52 0.60
CA GLN A 87 17.29 -5.14 0.25
C GLN A 87 16.17 -4.22 0.76
N ILE A 88 16.58 -3.14 1.40
CA ILE A 88 15.71 -2.10 1.95
C ILE A 88 15.92 -0.86 1.08
N TYR A 89 14.81 -0.32 0.58
CA TYR A 89 14.78 0.94 -0.14
C TYR A 89 14.16 2.02 0.73
N ARG A 90 14.40 3.29 0.38
CA ARG A 90 13.72 4.44 0.98
C ARG A 90 12.96 5.20 -0.08
N ASP A 91 11.75 5.60 0.29
CA ASP A 91 10.87 6.45 -0.49
C ASP A 91 11.14 7.94 -0.17
N ASP A 92 10.52 8.86 -0.91
CA ASP A 92 10.72 10.30 -0.71
C ASP A 92 10.08 10.81 0.61
N LEU A 93 9.16 10.03 1.18
CA LEU A 93 8.56 10.25 2.50
C LEU A 93 9.38 9.61 3.63
N ASN A 94 10.58 9.11 3.32
CA ASN A 94 11.51 8.46 4.25
C ASN A 94 10.95 7.18 4.93
N ASN A 95 9.92 6.55 4.34
CA ASN A 95 9.47 5.22 4.71
C ASN A 95 10.44 4.14 4.20
N TYR A 96 10.46 3.02 4.90
CA TYR A 96 11.21 1.83 4.51
C TYR A 96 10.37 0.94 3.60
N ILE A 97 10.91 0.64 2.42
CA ILE A 97 10.29 -0.25 1.44
C ILE A 97 11.08 -1.54 1.38
N VAL A 98 10.38 -2.66 1.53
CA VAL A 98 10.98 -3.99 1.49
C VAL A 98 10.19 -4.88 0.54
N LYS A 99 10.90 -5.61 -0.33
CA LYS A 99 10.27 -6.61 -1.20
C LYS A 99 9.70 -7.77 -0.38
N ARG A 100 8.45 -8.13 -0.64
CA ARG A 100 7.78 -9.25 0.03
C ARG A 100 8.32 -10.58 -0.52
N SER A 101 8.33 -11.60 0.34
CA SER A 101 8.62 -12.97 -0.09
C SER A 101 7.47 -13.64 -0.84
N LYS A 102 6.24 -13.21 -0.55
CA LYS A 102 5.02 -13.67 -1.19
C LYS A 102 4.17 -12.44 -1.50
N GLU A 103 3.73 -12.35 -2.75
CA GLU A 103 2.78 -11.34 -3.19
C GLU A 103 1.48 -11.48 -2.40
N ILE A 104 0.82 -10.35 -2.16
CA ILE A 104 -0.45 -10.29 -1.44
C ILE A 104 -1.58 -9.95 -2.40
N ILE A 105 -2.80 -10.36 -2.07
CA ILE A 105 -3.95 -10.08 -2.93
C ILE A 105 -4.34 -8.62 -2.74
N ILE A 106 -4.31 -7.85 -3.82
CA ILE A 106 -4.79 -6.48 -3.83
C ILE A 106 -6.26 -6.43 -4.26
N ARG A 107 -7.05 -5.68 -3.51
CA ARG A 107 -8.45 -5.38 -3.81
C ARG A 107 -8.67 -3.87 -3.80
N TYR A 108 -9.68 -3.42 -4.52
CA TYR A 108 -10.12 -2.03 -4.55
C TYR A 108 -11.62 -2.03 -4.89
N ARG A 109 -12.28 -0.89 -4.70
CA ARG A 109 -13.70 -0.72 -4.99
C ARG A 109 -13.98 -1.04 -6.46
N PHE A 110 -14.99 -1.86 -6.74
CA PHE A 110 -15.44 -2.08 -8.10
C PHE A 110 -16.25 -0.87 -8.58
N LEU A 111 -15.84 -0.29 -9.71
CA LEU A 111 -16.53 0.81 -10.38
C LEU A 111 -16.85 0.43 -11.82
N LYS A 112 -17.93 0.98 -12.34
CA LYS A 112 -18.37 0.85 -13.74
C LYS A 112 -18.23 2.18 -14.45
N ILE A 113 -18.32 2.15 -15.78
CA ILE A 113 -18.36 3.36 -16.63
C ILE A 113 -19.48 4.33 -16.17
N GLU A 114 -20.58 3.81 -15.62
CA GLU A 114 -21.69 4.59 -15.03
C GLU A 114 -21.24 5.50 -13.87
N ASP A 115 -20.21 5.10 -13.11
CA ASP A 115 -19.61 5.89 -12.02
C ASP A 115 -18.75 7.06 -12.53
N SER A 116 -18.67 7.25 -13.85
CA SER A 116 -18.12 8.43 -14.53
C SER A 116 -16.69 8.77 -14.07
N GLU A 117 -16.46 9.95 -13.51
CA GLU A 117 -15.12 10.45 -13.15
C GLU A 117 -14.35 9.50 -12.22
N LEU A 118 -15.03 8.89 -11.25
CA LEU A 118 -14.41 7.96 -10.31
C LEU A 118 -13.82 6.74 -11.03
N TYR A 119 -14.55 6.23 -12.03
CA TYR A 119 -14.10 5.09 -12.81
C TYR A 119 -12.85 5.44 -13.62
N PHE A 120 -12.86 6.57 -14.34
CA PHE A 120 -11.70 6.97 -15.14
C PHE A 120 -10.47 7.28 -14.27
N TYR A 121 -10.65 7.97 -13.15
CA TYR A 121 -9.56 8.21 -12.20
C TYR A 121 -8.97 6.90 -11.68
N GLN A 122 -9.82 5.93 -11.32
CA GLN A 122 -9.37 4.62 -10.91
C GLN A 122 -8.58 3.91 -12.03
N GLN A 123 -9.04 3.94 -13.28
CA GLN A 123 -8.32 3.31 -14.39
C GLN A 123 -6.93 3.92 -14.60
N LEU A 124 -6.78 5.25 -14.44
CA LEU A 124 -5.47 5.91 -14.54
C LEU A 124 -4.50 5.34 -13.49
N LEU A 125 -4.94 5.19 -12.23
CA LEU A 125 -4.12 4.62 -11.17
C LEU A 125 -3.76 3.15 -11.41
N LEU A 126 -4.70 2.36 -11.95
CA LEU A 126 -4.50 0.92 -12.11
C LEU A 126 -3.61 0.56 -13.30
N ILE A 127 -3.62 1.36 -14.36
CA ILE A 127 -3.00 1.02 -15.63
C ILE A 127 -1.68 1.78 -15.85
N ILE A 128 -1.60 3.03 -15.40
CA ILE A 128 -0.48 3.91 -15.72
C ILE A 128 0.52 3.88 -14.55
N PRO A 129 1.80 3.56 -14.80
CA PRO A 129 2.84 3.71 -13.79
C PRO A 129 3.12 5.19 -13.51
N ALA A 130 3.51 5.51 -12.27
CA ALA A 130 3.82 6.86 -11.82
C ALA A 130 5.11 7.42 -12.43
#